data_AF-A0A6P6JZE7-F1
#
_entry.id   AF-A0A6P6JZE7-F1
#
_cell.length_a   1.000
_cell.length_b   1.000
_cell.length_c   1.000
_cell.angle_alpha   90.00
_cell.angle_beta   90.00
_cell.angle_gamma   90.00
#
_symmetry.space_group_name_H-M   'P 1'
#
loop_
_entity.id
_entity.type
_entity.pdbx_description
1 polymer ?
#
loop_
_entity_poly.entity_id
_entity_poly.type
_entity_poly.pdbx_seq_one_letter_code
_entity_poly.pdbx_strand_id
1 'polypeptide(L)'
;MLSTFWLLLILVLGNGPPVKAFLRLMNGIGFCSGRVEVLYNGTWGTVCDDLWDQSHAAVVCREMGCGDVIEAMPEAYFGEGSGQIWMDEVKCNGMESSLMDCETLGWGIHDCEHSEDAGVICKEFIRLINGPDSCSGRVEVLHDGAGPVWMGDVQCTGTEASLASCKSTTWGIQNCEHLKDAGVTCNNVKLVNGSSECDGRVQIRYNRQWGAVCYSGWDLADVTVLCQELYCGDIAEPKAYVQPSEQIWMDQVACTGNELTVQDCPFIGWGVSSCLDGLHAGVFCQKTIRKVLVRVVVKAESGVNVNDPDIKNKLLDMVGKVIGSKGKYTQYWRIQPDGQVFHKQRTATGLF
;
A
#
# COMPACT_ATOMS: atom_id res chain seq x y z
N MET A 1 -49.66 2.70 -43.14
CA MET A 1 -48.39 2.59 -43.90
C MET A 1 -47.55 3.79 -43.52
N LEU A 2 -46.83 3.70 -42.40
CA LEU A 2 -45.38 3.48 -42.33
C LEU A 2 -44.58 4.64 -42.96
N SER A 3 -44.01 5.50 -42.11
CA SER A 3 -42.59 5.90 -42.19
C SER A 3 -42.31 6.97 -41.12
N THR A 4 -41.77 6.55 -39.98
CA THR A 4 -41.04 7.46 -39.09
C THR A 4 -39.60 6.98 -39.02
N PHE A 5 -38.74 7.78 -39.63
CA PHE A 5 -37.29 7.76 -39.53
C PHE A 5 -36.87 7.68 -38.06
N TRP A 6 -36.07 6.67 -37.71
CA TRP A 6 -35.18 6.72 -36.56
C TRP A 6 -33.75 6.50 -37.04
N LEU A 7 -32.91 7.52 -36.81
CA LEU A 7 -31.48 7.50 -37.04
C LEU A 7 -30.85 6.33 -36.26
N LEU A 8 -30.08 5.51 -36.98
CA LEU A 8 -29.07 4.64 -36.40
C LEU A 8 -28.00 5.49 -35.72
N LEU A 9 -28.02 5.57 -34.39
CA LEU A 9 -26.85 5.87 -33.58
C LEU A 9 -26.30 4.53 -33.10
N ILE A 10 -25.40 3.92 -33.88
CA ILE A 10 -24.60 2.79 -33.39
C ILE A 10 -23.62 3.37 -32.37
N LEU A 11 -24.02 3.37 -31.10
CA LEU A 11 -23.07 3.37 -30.00
C LEU A 11 -22.46 1.97 -29.96
N VAL A 12 -21.23 1.86 -30.45
CA VAL A 12 -20.35 0.75 -30.13
C VAL A 12 -20.06 0.85 -28.64
N LEU A 13 -20.92 0.24 -27.82
CA LEU A 13 -20.55 -0.12 -26.45
C LEU A 13 -19.48 -1.20 -26.60
N GLY A 14 -18.25 -0.85 -26.23
CA GLY A 14 -17.16 -1.82 -26.14
C GLY A 14 -17.58 -2.96 -25.22
N ASN A 15 -17.58 -4.18 -25.76
CA ASN A 15 -17.74 -5.41 -25.01
C ASN A 15 -16.47 -5.67 -24.19
N GLY A 16 -16.31 -4.94 -23.08
CA GLY A 16 -15.51 -5.39 -21.95
C GLY A 16 -16.47 -6.03 -20.93
N PRO A 17 -16.14 -7.18 -20.31
CA PRO A 17 -17.02 -7.78 -19.33
C PRO A 17 -17.24 -6.80 -18.16
N PRO A 18 -18.49 -6.59 -17.71
CA PRO A 18 -18.75 -5.79 -16.52
C PRO A 18 -18.16 -6.51 -15.31
N VAL A 19 -17.26 -5.87 -14.58
CA VAL A 19 -16.84 -6.36 -13.24
C VAL A 19 -18.02 -6.15 -12.30
N LYS A 20 -18.89 -7.16 -12.25
CA LYS A 20 -20.07 -7.23 -11.41
C LYS A 20 -19.64 -7.94 -10.12
N ALA A 21 -19.22 -7.17 -9.11
CA ALA A 21 -18.81 -7.73 -7.82
C ALA A 21 -20.06 -8.19 -7.03
N PHE A 22 -20.45 -9.45 -7.23
CA PHE A 22 -21.53 -10.10 -6.51
C PHE A 22 -21.05 -11.16 -5.51
N LEU A 23 -19.74 -11.24 -5.29
CA LEU A 23 -19.10 -12.14 -4.34
C LEU A 23 -18.05 -11.37 -3.52
N ARG A 24 -17.89 -11.72 -2.23
CA ARG A 24 -16.81 -11.25 -1.37
C ARG A 24 -16.33 -12.36 -0.44
N LEU A 25 -15.08 -12.26 -0.01
CA LEU A 25 -14.50 -13.12 1.02
C LEU A 25 -14.35 -12.34 2.33
N MET A 26 -14.84 -12.89 3.43
CA MET A 26 -14.86 -12.25 4.75
C MET A 26 -14.05 -13.04 5.78
N ASN A 27 -13.46 -12.34 6.75
CA ASN A 27 -12.75 -12.93 7.90
C ASN A 27 -11.58 -13.87 7.56
N GLY A 28 -11.08 -13.87 6.33
CA GLY A 28 -9.85 -14.58 5.96
C GLY A 28 -8.59 -13.73 6.08
N ILE A 29 -7.46 -14.34 5.76
CA ILE A 29 -6.16 -13.68 5.70
C ILE A 29 -5.98 -13.18 4.27
N GLY A 30 -6.12 -11.86 4.07
CA GLY A 30 -5.97 -11.22 2.76
C GLY A 30 -7.23 -11.22 1.90
N PHE A 31 -7.08 -10.97 0.59
CA PHE A 31 -8.20 -10.80 -0.33
C PHE A 31 -8.74 -12.13 -0.88
N CYS A 32 -7.92 -13.18 -0.85
CA CYS A 32 -8.20 -14.47 -1.48
C CYS A 32 -8.30 -15.64 -0.50
N SER A 33 -8.67 -15.35 0.74
CA SER A 33 -9.21 -16.37 1.63
C SER A 33 -10.34 -15.76 2.46
N GLY A 34 -11.26 -16.61 2.92
CA GLY A 34 -12.34 -16.19 3.80
C GLY A 34 -13.64 -16.95 3.56
N ARG A 35 -14.63 -16.65 4.40
CA ARG A 35 -16.02 -17.07 4.23
C ARG A 35 -16.60 -16.47 2.95
N VAL A 36 -17.28 -17.27 2.16
CA VAL A 36 -17.90 -16.87 0.90
C VAL A 36 -19.23 -16.20 1.19
N GLU A 37 -19.38 -14.96 0.73
CA GLU A 37 -20.66 -14.25 0.78
C GLU A 37 -21.03 -13.74 -0.61
N VAL A 38 -22.31 -13.86 -0.95
CA VAL A 38 -22.87 -13.45 -2.25
C VAL A 38 -23.94 -12.38 -2.08
N LEU A 39 -24.03 -11.47 -3.05
CA LEU A 39 -25.02 -10.39 -3.06
C LEU A 39 -26.21 -10.76 -3.94
N TYR A 40 -27.30 -11.19 -3.32
CA TYR A 40 -28.55 -11.50 -4.02
C TYR A 40 -29.68 -10.58 -3.54
N ASN A 41 -30.47 -10.07 -4.49
CA ASN A 41 -31.60 -9.17 -4.23
C ASN A 41 -31.25 -7.99 -3.30
N GLY A 42 -30.05 -7.41 -3.47
CA GLY A 42 -29.59 -6.25 -2.70
C GLY A 42 -29.12 -6.54 -1.28
N THR A 43 -29.09 -7.81 -0.85
CA THR A 43 -28.67 -8.20 0.50
C THR A 43 -27.55 -9.24 0.44
N TRP A 44 -26.52 -9.06 1.27
CA TRP A 44 -25.45 -10.05 1.40
C TRP A 44 -25.93 -11.25 2.23
N GLY A 45 -25.52 -12.44 1.81
CA GLY A 45 -25.77 -13.67 2.54
C GLY A 45 -24.68 -14.71 2.26
N THR A 46 -24.65 -15.74 3.08
CA THR A 46 -23.59 -16.77 3.07
C THR A 46 -23.96 -17.93 2.14
N VAL A 47 -23.04 -18.86 1.99
CA VAL A 47 -23.19 -20.09 1.20
C VAL A 47 -23.02 -21.27 2.15
N CYS A 48 -23.91 -22.26 2.11
CA CYS A 48 -23.76 -23.47 2.91
C CYS A 48 -22.65 -24.37 2.36
N ASP A 49 -22.00 -25.13 3.24
CA ASP A 49 -20.90 -26.05 2.93
C ASP A 49 -21.34 -27.46 2.50
N ASP A 50 -22.65 -27.72 2.42
CA ASP A 50 -23.18 -28.96 1.90
C ASP A 50 -22.78 -29.17 0.43
N LEU A 51 -22.10 -30.29 0.17
CA LEU A 51 -21.42 -30.62 -1.10
C LEU A 51 -20.27 -29.69 -1.49
N TRP A 52 -19.82 -28.81 -0.58
CA TRP A 52 -18.75 -27.86 -0.85
C TRP A 52 -17.40 -28.56 -1.02
N ASP A 53 -16.78 -28.33 -2.18
CA ASP A 53 -15.56 -29.01 -2.59
C ASP A 53 -14.64 -28.10 -3.41
N GLN A 54 -13.52 -28.66 -3.87
CA GLN A 54 -12.53 -27.91 -4.64
C GLN A 54 -13.07 -27.34 -5.95
N SER A 55 -14.09 -27.93 -6.57
CA SER A 55 -14.66 -27.41 -7.82
C SER A 55 -15.41 -26.10 -7.57
N HIS A 56 -16.16 -26.02 -6.46
CA HIS A 56 -16.83 -24.80 -6.00
C HIS A 56 -15.81 -23.71 -5.66
N ALA A 57 -14.82 -24.08 -4.86
CA ALA A 57 -13.76 -23.17 -4.47
C ALA A 57 -12.94 -22.67 -5.68
N ALA A 58 -12.72 -23.50 -6.70
CA ALA A 58 -12.05 -23.07 -7.93
C ALA A 58 -12.84 -22.00 -8.71
N VAL A 59 -14.18 -22.09 -8.74
CA VAL A 59 -15.02 -21.03 -9.33
C VAL A 59 -14.87 -19.74 -8.54
N VAL A 60 -14.96 -19.80 -7.21
CA VAL A 60 -14.78 -18.62 -6.35
C VAL A 60 -13.40 -17.98 -6.52
N CYS A 61 -12.34 -18.79 -6.49
CA CYS A 61 -10.97 -18.31 -6.65
C CYS A 61 -10.75 -17.66 -8.02
N ARG A 62 -11.34 -18.22 -9.09
CA ARG A 62 -11.30 -17.63 -10.42
C ARG A 62 -12.11 -16.34 -10.50
N GLU A 63 -13.32 -16.31 -9.94
CA GLU A 63 -14.20 -15.13 -9.92
C GLU A 63 -13.54 -13.96 -9.16
N MET A 64 -12.84 -14.26 -8.08
CA MET A 64 -12.07 -13.27 -7.29
C MET A 64 -10.72 -12.90 -7.92
N GLY A 65 -10.28 -13.59 -8.99
CA GLY A 65 -8.97 -13.34 -9.62
C GLY A 65 -7.78 -13.84 -8.79
N CYS A 66 -8.00 -14.80 -7.91
CA CYS A 66 -7.06 -15.32 -6.91
C CYS A 66 -6.20 -16.51 -7.36
N GLY A 67 -6.25 -16.88 -8.64
CA GLY A 67 -5.54 -18.05 -9.16
C GLY A 67 -6.22 -19.37 -8.79
N ASP A 68 -5.42 -20.43 -8.60
CA ASP A 68 -5.94 -21.78 -8.34
C ASP A 68 -6.56 -21.87 -6.93
N VAL A 69 -7.33 -22.93 -6.69
CA VAL A 69 -7.79 -23.29 -5.33
C VAL A 69 -6.65 -23.97 -4.56
N ILE A 70 -6.50 -23.64 -3.28
CA ILE A 70 -5.73 -24.44 -2.32
C ILE A 70 -6.69 -25.37 -1.58
N GLU A 71 -7.74 -24.80 -0.98
CA GLU A 71 -8.66 -25.55 -0.12
C GLU A 71 -10.09 -24.98 -0.15
N ALA A 72 -11.07 -25.87 -0.07
CA ALA A 72 -12.47 -25.54 0.20
C ALA A 72 -12.69 -25.75 1.70
N MET A 73 -13.10 -24.71 2.42
CA MET A 73 -13.17 -24.72 3.88
C MET A 73 -14.64 -24.86 4.34
N PRO A 74 -15.01 -25.94 5.03
CA PRO A 74 -16.34 -26.11 5.61
C PRO A 74 -16.39 -25.58 7.06
N GLU A 75 -17.51 -25.84 7.72
CA GLU A 75 -17.78 -25.71 9.16
C GLU A 75 -17.48 -24.31 9.72
N ALA A 76 -17.86 -23.29 8.95
CA ALA A 76 -17.64 -21.89 9.32
C ALA A 76 -16.20 -21.61 9.79
N TYR A 77 -15.19 -22.20 9.12
CA TYR A 77 -13.78 -22.09 9.50
C TYR A 77 -13.30 -20.65 9.72
N PHE A 78 -13.81 -19.70 8.93
CA PHE A 78 -13.50 -18.26 9.04
C PHE A 78 -14.45 -17.52 9.99
N GLY A 79 -15.13 -18.24 10.86
CA GLY A 79 -16.23 -17.78 11.69
C GLY A 79 -17.56 -17.77 10.96
N GLU A 80 -18.62 -17.82 11.75
CA GLU A 80 -20.00 -17.75 11.30
C GLU A 80 -20.31 -16.39 10.66
N GLY A 81 -21.14 -16.41 9.64
CA GLY A 81 -21.84 -15.25 9.12
C GLY A 81 -23.08 -14.92 9.95
N SER A 82 -23.94 -14.10 9.38
CA SER A 82 -25.19 -13.73 10.01
C SER A 82 -26.24 -13.35 8.97
N GLY A 83 -27.50 -13.64 9.25
CA GLY A 83 -28.62 -13.24 8.41
C GLY A 83 -29.01 -14.35 7.44
N GLN A 84 -28.98 -14.06 6.15
CA GLN A 84 -29.47 -14.97 5.12
C GLN A 84 -28.36 -15.93 4.67
N ILE A 85 -28.66 -17.22 4.56
CA ILE A 85 -27.89 -18.17 3.74
C ILE A 85 -28.57 -18.21 2.37
N TRP A 86 -27.85 -17.85 1.32
CA TRP A 86 -28.42 -17.67 -0.02
C TRP A 86 -28.36 -18.90 -0.89
N MET A 87 -27.33 -19.72 -0.73
CA MET A 87 -27.03 -20.83 -1.61
C MET A 87 -26.73 -22.07 -0.78
N ASP A 88 -27.25 -23.20 -1.24
CA ASP A 88 -27.11 -24.51 -0.64
C ASP A 88 -27.15 -25.60 -1.72
N GLU A 89 -26.51 -26.73 -1.44
CA GLU A 89 -26.12 -27.80 -2.37
C GLU A 89 -25.65 -27.23 -3.72
N VAL A 90 -24.69 -26.30 -3.67
CA VAL A 90 -24.13 -25.71 -4.88
C VAL A 90 -23.51 -26.83 -5.72
N LYS A 91 -23.76 -26.80 -7.03
CA LYS A 91 -23.29 -27.80 -8.00
C LYS A 91 -22.57 -27.09 -9.13
N CYS A 92 -21.27 -26.89 -8.94
CA CYS A 92 -20.37 -26.40 -9.97
C CYS A 92 -19.64 -27.57 -10.65
N ASN A 93 -19.29 -27.43 -11.94
CA ASN A 93 -18.34 -28.31 -12.62
C ASN A 93 -16.90 -27.79 -12.55
N GLY A 94 -16.70 -26.57 -12.00
CA GLY A 94 -15.41 -25.94 -11.80
C GLY A 94 -14.97 -25.04 -12.95
N MET A 95 -15.77 -24.89 -14.02
CA MET A 95 -15.47 -24.04 -15.20
C MET A 95 -16.38 -22.80 -15.30
N GLU A 96 -17.34 -22.64 -14.40
CA GLU A 96 -18.26 -21.51 -14.36
C GLU A 96 -17.54 -20.16 -14.16
N SER A 97 -18.06 -19.09 -14.77
CA SER A 97 -17.49 -17.75 -14.61
C SER A 97 -17.78 -17.11 -13.26
N SER A 98 -18.93 -17.46 -12.67
CA SER A 98 -19.38 -16.97 -11.37
C SER A 98 -20.01 -18.10 -10.58
N LEU A 99 -19.91 -18.04 -9.25
CA LEU A 99 -20.59 -18.98 -8.37
C LEU A 99 -22.12 -18.95 -8.58
N MET A 100 -22.67 -17.80 -8.96
CA MET A 100 -24.11 -17.64 -9.26
C MET A 100 -24.56 -18.37 -10.53
N ASP A 101 -23.62 -18.81 -11.39
CA ASP A 101 -23.93 -19.59 -12.59
C ASP A 101 -24.07 -21.09 -12.28
N CYS A 102 -23.69 -21.52 -11.07
CA CYS A 102 -23.82 -22.90 -10.63
C CYS A 102 -25.26 -23.25 -10.25
N GLU A 103 -25.65 -24.50 -10.45
CA GLU A 103 -26.96 -25.00 -10.04
C GLU A 103 -27.04 -25.06 -8.50
N THR A 104 -28.19 -24.74 -7.92
CA THR A 104 -28.46 -24.76 -6.47
C THR A 104 -29.90 -25.22 -6.23
N LEU A 105 -30.27 -25.51 -4.97
CA LEU A 105 -31.67 -25.78 -4.60
C LEU A 105 -32.62 -24.59 -4.85
N GLY A 106 -32.07 -23.39 -5.01
CA GLY A 106 -32.79 -22.14 -5.19
C GLY A 106 -32.40 -21.11 -4.13
N TRP A 107 -32.53 -19.83 -4.46
CA TRP A 107 -32.09 -18.73 -3.60
C TRP A 107 -32.82 -18.71 -2.25
N GLY A 108 -32.06 -18.83 -1.16
CA GLY A 108 -32.57 -18.81 0.21
C GLY A 108 -33.30 -20.10 0.62
N ILE A 109 -33.21 -21.16 -0.18
CA ILE A 109 -33.73 -22.49 0.16
C ILE A 109 -32.54 -23.31 0.67
N HIS A 110 -32.54 -23.61 1.96
CA HIS A 110 -31.52 -24.39 2.65
C HIS A 110 -32.08 -24.97 3.95
N ASP A 111 -31.43 -25.98 4.51
CA ASP A 111 -31.64 -26.46 5.89
C ASP A 111 -30.43 -26.23 6.81
N CYS A 112 -29.41 -25.54 6.32
CA CYS A 112 -28.19 -25.24 7.07
C CYS A 112 -28.34 -24.14 8.13
N GLU A 113 -27.45 -24.17 9.14
CA GLU A 113 -27.15 -23.11 10.11
C GLU A 113 -25.85 -22.37 9.74
N HIS A 114 -25.56 -21.23 10.37
CA HIS A 114 -24.33 -20.48 10.08
C HIS A 114 -23.04 -21.19 10.50
N SER A 115 -23.13 -22.23 11.33
CA SER A 115 -22.02 -23.15 11.61
C SER A 115 -21.56 -23.93 10.37
N GLU A 116 -22.36 -23.91 9.30
CA GLU A 116 -22.12 -24.60 8.02
C GLU A 116 -21.76 -23.58 6.91
N ASP A 117 -21.37 -22.35 7.27
CA ASP A 117 -20.99 -21.35 6.27
C ASP A 117 -19.67 -21.74 5.56
N ALA A 118 -19.72 -21.85 4.24
CA ALA A 118 -18.60 -22.21 3.39
C ALA A 118 -17.56 -21.09 3.24
N GLY A 119 -16.30 -21.51 3.14
CA GLY A 119 -15.14 -20.65 2.90
C GLY A 119 -14.23 -21.20 1.82
N VAL A 120 -13.27 -20.38 1.40
CA VAL A 120 -12.21 -20.79 0.46
C VAL A 120 -10.85 -20.29 0.91
N ILE A 121 -9.81 -21.05 0.55
CA ILE A 121 -8.44 -20.60 0.50
C ILE A 121 -7.98 -20.74 -0.95
N CYS A 122 -7.74 -19.60 -1.58
CA CYS A 122 -7.20 -19.57 -2.93
C CYS A 122 -5.69 -19.41 -2.88
N LYS A 123 -5.08 -19.75 -4.01
CA LYS A 123 -3.66 -19.62 -4.27
C LYS A 123 -3.32 -18.18 -4.66
N GLU A 124 -3.70 -17.24 -3.80
CA GLU A 124 -3.18 -15.88 -3.89
C GLU A 124 -1.88 -15.80 -3.14
N PHE A 125 -0.94 -15.17 -3.81
CA PHE A 125 0.43 -15.26 -3.43
C PHE A 125 0.98 -13.85 -3.30
N ILE A 126 0.43 -13.07 -2.38
CA ILE A 126 1.05 -11.84 -1.88
C ILE A 126 0.78 -11.75 -0.39
N ARG A 127 1.84 -11.78 0.43
CA ARG A 127 1.78 -11.52 1.87
C ARG A 127 2.79 -10.46 2.26
N LEU A 128 2.46 -9.69 3.30
CA LEU A 128 3.38 -8.72 3.88
C LEU A 128 3.97 -9.31 5.17
N ILE A 129 5.30 -9.45 5.21
CA ILE A 129 6.01 -10.08 6.33
C ILE A 129 6.95 -9.06 6.97
N ASN A 130 7.11 -9.17 8.30
CA ASN A 130 7.97 -8.31 9.11
C ASN A 130 7.60 -6.82 9.08
N GLY A 131 6.32 -6.47 8.90
CA GLY A 131 5.82 -5.12 9.14
C GLY A 131 5.00 -5.02 10.44
N PRO A 132 4.66 -3.80 10.87
CA PRO A 132 3.92 -3.56 12.11
C PRO A 132 2.44 -3.97 12.06
N ASP A 133 1.86 -4.12 10.86
CA ASP A 133 0.44 -4.37 10.65
C ASP A 133 0.18 -5.19 9.36
N SER A 134 -1.09 -5.49 9.08
CA SER A 134 -1.52 -6.30 7.91
C SER A 134 -1.34 -5.63 6.54
N CYS A 135 -1.04 -4.34 6.53
CA CYS A 135 -0.92 -3.48 5.36
C CYS A 135 0.51 -2.94 5.16
N SER A 136 1.45 -3.39 5.96
CA SER A 136 2.84 -2.95 5.94
C SER A 136 3.79 -4.15 6.00
N GLY A 137 4.89 -4.11 5.25
CA GLY A 137 5.94 -5.12 5.35
C GLY A 137 6.62 -5.45 4.03
N ARG A 138 7.54 -6.43 4.07
CA ARG A 138 8.17 -6.98 2.87
C ARG A 138 7.13 -7.72 2.04
N VAL A 139 7.04 -7.40 0.76
CA VAL A 139 6.14 -8.06 -0.19
C VAL A 139 6.72 -9.43 -0.54
N GLU A 140 6.02 -10.49 -0.14
CA GLU A 140 6.36 -11.86 -0.53
C GLU A 140 5.29 -12.42 -1.44
N VAL A 141 5.71 -12.79 -2.64
CA VAL A 141 4.92 -13.59 -3.55
C VAL A 141 5.24 -15.05 -3.30
N LEU A 142 4.25 -15.91 -3.16
CA LEU A 142 4.46 -17.36 -3.09
C LEU A 142 4.18 -17.95 -4.50
N HIS A 143 4.84 -19.02 -4.91
CA HIS A 143 4.55 -19.69 -6.18
C HIS A 143 5.11 -21.10 -6.05
N ASP A 144 4.46 -22.10 -6.65
CA ASP A 144 4.65 -23.54 -6.37
C ASP A 144 6.12 -23.98 -6.20
N GLY A 145 6.55 -24.07 -4.94
CA GLY A 145 7.81 -24.73 -4.55
C GLY A 145 9.08 -23.89 -4.69
N ALA A 146 9.50 -23.28 -3.57
CA ALA A 146 10.87 -22.92 -3.18
C ALA A 146 11.67 -21.87 -3.99
N GLY A 147 12.04 -20.76 -3.33
CA GLY A 147 13.14 -19.86 -3.74
C GLY A 147 12.76 -18.39 -3.89
N PRO A 148 13.67 -17.41 -3.79
CA PRO A 148 13.46 -16.45 -2.71
C PRO A 148 13.30 -14.97 -3.18
N VAL A 149 13.29 -14.70 -4.49
CA VAL A 149 12.89 -13.40 -5.08
C VAL A 149 12.13 -13.67 -6.39
N TRP A 150 10.86 -13.29 -6.46
CA TRP A 150 9.95 -13.73 -7.53
C TRP A 150 9.75 -12.73 -8.67
N MET A 151 9.87 -11.42 -8.40
CA MET A 151 9.61 -10.36 -9.39
C MET A 151 10.69 -9.29 -9.35
N GLY A 152 11.26 -8.96 -10.52
CA GLY A 152 12.20 -7.85 -10.71
C GLY A 152 11.62 -6.78 -11.65
N ASP A 153 12.10 -5.55 -11.53
CA ASP A 153 11.75 -4.42 -12.40
C ASP A 153 10.24 -4.27 -12.65
N VAL A 154 9.43 -4.40 -11.60
CA VAL A 154 7.97 -4.30 -11.69
C VAL A 154 7.57 -2.87 -12.10
N GLN A 155 6.90 -2.77 -13.25
CA GLN A 155 6.41 -1.55 -13.88
C GLN A 155 4.89 -1.62 -14.01
N CYS A 156 4.20 -1.14 -12.97
CA CYS A 156 2.76 -0.94 -12.99
C CYS A 156 2.41 0.44 -13.56
N THR A 157 1.25 0.55 -14.19
CA THR A 157 0.65 1.80 -14.65
C THR A 157 -0.28 2.41 -13.60
N GLY A 158 -0.74 1.61 -12.63
CA GLY A 158 -1.59 2.01 -11.51
C GLY A 158 -3.07 1.66 -11.70
N THR A 159 -3.45 1.01 -12.80
CA THR A 159 -4.82 0.55 -13.07
C THR A 159 -4.96 -0.97 -13.07
N GLU A 160 -3.85 -1.69 -12.87
CA GLU A 160 -3.83 -3.15 -12.77
C GLU A 160 -4.63 -3.65 -11.56
N ALA A 161 -5.33 -4.76 -11.72
CA ALA A 161 -6.06 -5.40 -10.63
C ALA A 161 -5.15 -6.12 -9.62
N SER A 162 -3.92 -6.49 -10.01
CA SER A 162 -2.94 -7.16 -9.16
C SER A 162 -1.49 -6.93 -9.64
N LEU A 163 -0.51 -7.14 -8.75
CA LEU A 163 0.92 -7.02 -9.12
C LEU A 163 1.33 -7.99 -10.23
N ALA A 164 0.70 -9.16 -10.32
CA ALA A 164 0.94 -10.13 -11.40
C ALA A 164 0.54 -9.59 -12.79
N SER A 165 -0.35 -8.60 -12.84
CA SER A 165 -0.78 -7.95 -14.08
C SER A 165 0.16 -6.82 -14.51
N CYS A 166 1.11 -6.41 -13.66
CA CYS A 166 2.11 -5.41 -14.01
C CYS A 166 3.18 -6.01 -14.93
N LYS A 167 3.71 -5.18 -15.83
CA LYS A 167 4.87 -5.57 -16.62
C LYS A 167 6.05 -5.77 -15.67
N SER A 168 6.70 -6.93 -15.71
CA SER A 168 7.88 -7.22 -14.90
C SER A 168 8.89 -8.02 -15.72
N THR A 169 10.13 -8.11 -15.24
CA THR A 169 11.12 -9.02 -15.82
C THR A 169 10.97 -10.39 -15.16
N THR A 170 10.65 -11.42 -15.95
CA THR A 170 10.50 -12.80 -15.46
C THR A 170 11.83 -13.57 -15.46
N TRP A 171 12.10 -14.22 -14.32
CA TRP A 171 12.98 -15.37 -14.01
C TRP A 171 14.50 -15.29 -14.25
N GLY A 172 15.26 -15.32 -13.13
CA GLY A 172 16.59 -15.94 -13.08
C GLY A 172 17.79 -15.11 -13.57
N ILE A 173 17.63 -13.83 -13.90
CA ILE A 173 18.75 -12.97 -14.32
C ILE A 173 19.23 -12.10 -13.15
N GLN A 174 20.28 -12.60 -12.49
CA GLN A 174 21.35 -12.00 -11.64
C GLN A 174 21.36 -10.53 -11.15
N ASN A 175 20.24 -9.79 -11.05
CA ASN A 175 20.32 -8.36 -10.66
C ASN A 175 19.70 -8.01 -9.29
N CYS A 176 18.93 -8.92 -8.69
CA CYS A 176 18.28 -8.71 -7.39
C CYS A 176 18.71 -9.79 -6.40
N GLU A 177 19.36 -9.35 -5.32
CA GLU A 177 19.67 -10.15 -4.13
C GLU A 177 18.68 -9.77 -3.03
N HIS A 178 18.54 -10.61 -2.00
CA HIS A 178 17.67 -10.35 -0.82
C HIS A 178 17.88 -9.01 -0.11
N LEU A 179 19.02 -8.37 -0.34
CA LEU A 179 19.28 -7.02 0.16
C LEU A 179 18.38 -5.96 -0.49
N LYS A 180 17.66 -6.29 -1.56
CA LYS A 180 16.80 -5.39 -2.32
C LYS A 180 15.32 -5.81 -2.29
N ASP A 181 14.92 -6.63 -1.32
CA ASP A 181 13.53 -7.05 -1.18
C ASP A 181 12.63 -5.82 -1.00
N ALA A 182 11.61 -5.70 -1.85
CA ALA A 182 10.70 -4.57 -1.83
C ALA A 182 9.72 -4.67 -0.64
N GLY A 183 9.50 -3.56 0.05
CA GLY A 183 8.45 -3.40 1.03
C GLY A 183 7.34 -2.47 0.54
N VAL A 184 6.16 -2.60 1.12
CA VAL A 184 5.04 -1.68 0.92
C VAL A 184 4.45 -1.29 2.27
N THR A 185 3.92 -0.07 2.32
CA THR A 185 3.03 0.42 3.37
C THR A 185 1.79 0.94 2.67
N CYS A 186 0.60 0.43 3.02
CA CYS A 186 -0.63 0.99 2.51
C CYS A 186 -0.94 2.26 3.28
N ASN A 187 -0.89 3.41 2.59
CA ASN A 187 -1.23 4.66 3.24
C ASN A 187 -2.75 4.77 3.37
N ASN A 188 -3.24 4.66 4.60
CA ASN A 188 -4.61 5.03 4.97
C ASN A 188 -4.77 6.55 5.11
N VAL A 189 -3.76 7.30 4.65
CA VAL A 189 -3.62 8.74 4.76
C VAL A 189 -3.14 9.28 3.42
N LYS A 190 -3.67 10.43 3.00
CA LYS A 190 -3.15 11.16 1.83
C LYS A 190 -3.23 12.66 2.04
N LEU A 191 -2.38 13.39 1.31
CA LEU A 191 -2.41 14.84 1.25
C LEU A 191 -3.07 15.30 -0.05
N VAL A 192 -3.98 16.27 0.07
CA VAL A 192 -4.69 16.88 -1.06
C VAL A 192 -4.56 18.39 -1.05
N ASN A 193 -4.65 19.02 -2.22
CA ASN A 193 -4.64 20.50 -2.36
C ASN A 193 -3.41 21.22 -1.78
N GLY A 194 -2.25 20.57 -1.72
CA GLY A 194 -0.98 21.24 -1.40
C GLY A 194 -0.03 21.32 -2.59
N SER A 195 1.14 21.91 -2.36
CA SER A 195 2.12 22.22 -3.41
C SER A 195 3.04 21.04 -3.79
N SER A 196 3.04 19.96 -3.01
CA SER A 196 3.87 18.77 -3.24
C SER A 196 3.23 17.52 -2.62
N GLU A 197 3.86 16.35 -2.81
CA GLU A 197 3.48 15.09 -2.14
C GLU A 197 3.61 15.14 -0.61
N CYS A 198 4.36 16.10 -0.07
CA CYS A 198 4.62 16.31 1.35
C CYS A 198 3.97 17.59 1.90
N ASP A 199 3.00 18.14 1.18
CA ASP A 199 2.28 19.36 1.55
C ASP A 199 0.80 19.19 1.18
N GLY A 200 -0.11 19.51 2.10
CA GLY A 200 -1.53 19.52 1.79
C GLY A 200 -2.45 19.30 2.98
N ARG A 201 -3.75 19.34 2.70
CA ARG A 201 -4.81 18.95 3.62
C ARG A 201 -4.81 17.44 3.80
N VAL A 202 -4.97 16.98 5.04
CA VAL A 202 -4.99 15.56 5.40
C VAL A 202 -6.36 14.96 5.08
N GLN A 203 -6.36 13.81 4.41
CA GLN A 203 -7.50 12.91 4.31
C GLN A 203 -7.11 11.53 4.84
N ILE A 204 -8.00 10.94 5.63
CA ILE A 204 -7.85 9.60 6.19
C ILE A 204 -8.92 8.69 5.62
N ARG A 205 -8.55 7.42 5.42
CA ARG A 205 -9.45 6.40 4.89
C ARG A 205 -10.00 5.58 6.04
N TYR A 206 -11.31 5.69 6.25
CA TYR A 206 -12.05 4.89 7.21
C TYR A 206 -13.29 4.30 6.55
N ASN A 207 -13.60 3.03 6.83
CA ASN A 207 -14.70 2.29 6.20
C ASN A 207 -14.75 2.43 4.65
N ARG A 208 -13.57 2.32 4.02
CA ARG A 208 -13.35 2.49 2.56
C ARG A 208 -13.69 3.87 2.00
N GLN A 209 -14.02 4.86 2.82
CA GLN A 209 -14.32 6.23 2.41
C GLN A 209 -13.23 7.19 2.89
N TRP A 210 -12.90 8.18 2.06
CA TRP A 210 -11.98 9.25 2.44
C TRP A 210 -12.75 10.35 3.16
N GLY A 211 -12.18 10.86 4.24
CA GLY A 211 -12.70 12.00 4.98
C GLY A 211 -11.58 12.85 5.56
N ALA A 212 -11.91 14.07 5.95
CA ALA A 212 -10.99 15.03 6.51
C ALA A 212 -10.66 14.72 7.98
N VAL A 213 -9.60 15.37 8.46
CA VAL A 213 -9.28 15.48 9.89
C VAL A 213 -9.64 16.90 10.33
N CYS A 214 -10.30 17.06 11.46
CA CYS A 214 -10.64 18.37 12.03
C CYS A 214 -9.36 19.08 12.50
N TYR A 215 -9.27 20.39 12.26
CA TYR A 215 -8.13 21.20 12.71
C TYR A 215 -8.10 21.40 14.23
N SER A 216 -9.21 21.16 14.94
CA SER A 216 -9.28 21.31 16.38
C SER A 216 -8.40 20.27 17.07
N GLY A 217 -7.46 20.72 17.91
CA GLY A 217 -6.45 19.89 18.55
C GLY A 217 -5.20 19.63 17.70
N TRP A 218 -5.24 19.91 16.39
CA TRP A 218 -4.16 19.60 15.46
C TRP A 218 -2.90 20.44 15.70
N ASP A 219 -1.84 19.82 16.20
CA ASP A 219 -0.61 20.49 16.63
C ASP A 219 0.68 19.90 16.04
N LEU A 220 1.83 20.34 16.58
CA LEU A 220 3.16 19.92 16.10
C LEU A 220 3.41 18.42 16.30
N ALA A 221 2.92 17.82 17.39
CA ALA A 221 3.11 16.41 17.65
C ALA A 221 2.36 15.57 16.61
N ASP A 222 1.14 15.97 16.27
CA ASP A 222 0.33 15.29 15.25
C ASP A 222 0.98 15.34 13.88
N VAL A 223 1.42 16.53 13.45
CA VAL A 223 2.11 16.64 12.16
C VAL A 223 3.48 15.97 12.14
N THR A 224 4.12 15.80 13.30
CA THR A 224 5.38 15.05 13.39
C THR A 224 5.16 13.58 13.10
N VAL A 225 4.16 12.96 13.74
CA VAL A 225 3.76 11.57 13.45
C VAL A 225 3.37 11.44 11.99
N LEU A 226 2.55 12.36 11.48
CA LEU A 226 2.09 12.33 10.09
C LEU A 226 3.23 12.45 9.08
N CYS A 227 4.19 13.37 9.29
CA CYS A 227 5.34 13.52 8.39
C CYS A 227 6.27 12.30 8.42
N GLN A 228 6.34 11.59 9.55
CA GLN A 228 7.07 10.32 9.67
C GLN A 228 6.33 9.19 8.96
N GLU A 229 5.02 9.04 9.17
CA GLU A 229 4.16 8.06 8.49
C GLU A 229 4.25 8.20 6.96
N LEU A 230 4.29 9.44 6.46
CA LEU A 230 4.39 9.76 5.04
C LEU A 230 5.83 9.75 4.49
N TYR A 231 6.85 9.48 5.31
CA TYR A 231 8.28 9.55 4.93
C TYR A 231 8.70 10.90 4.31
N CYS A 232 8.08 11.98 4.77
CA CYS A 232 8.23 13.33 4.26
C CYS A 232 9.27 14.18 4.99
N GLY A 233 9.84 13.65 6.08
CA GLY A 233 10.98 14.24 6.78
C GLY A 233 10.68 14.73 8.19
N ASP A 234 11.71 15.26 8.86
CA ASP A 234 11.65 15.61 10.29
C ASP A 234 11.13 17.04 10.56
N ILE A 235 11.03 17.90 9.54
CA ILE A 235 10.45 19.26 9.70
C ILE A 235 8.97 19.14 9.40
N ALA A 236 8.13 19.53 10.35
CA ALA A 236 6.69 19.47 10.24
C ALA A 236 6.07 20.82 10.66
N GLU A 237 5.13 21.31 9.88
CA GLU A 237 4.36 22.51 10.17
C GLU A 237 2.85 22.22 10.04
N PRO A 238 2.03 22.46 11.08
CA PRO A 238 0.59 22.32 10.99
C PRO A 238 0.00 23.42 10.12
N LYS A 239 -0.96 23.03 9.27
CA LYS A 239 -1.71 23.94 8.39
C LYS A 239 -3.21 23.76 8.60
N ALA A 240 -3.95 24.86 8.46
CA ALA A 240 -5.40 24.86 8.44
C ALA A 240 -5.90 25.09 7.01
N TYR A 241 -6.93 24.36 6.62
CA TYR A 241 -7.59 24.50 5.32
C TYR A 241 -9.08 24.77 5.53
N VAL A 242 -9.61 25.77 4.87
CA VAL A 242 -11.06 26.05 4.87
C VAL A 242 -11.70 25.34 3.69
N GLN A 243 -12.61 24.40 3.93
CA GLN A 243 -13.33 23.71 2.86
C GLN A 243 -14.79 23.45 3.24
N PRO A 244 -15.77 23.69 2.34
CA PRO A 244 -17.17 23.46 2.67
C PRO A 244 -17.50 21.96 2.69
N SER A 245 -18.12 21.53 3.79
CA SER A 245 -18.91 20.30 3.97
C SER A 245 -18.29 19.03 3.38
N GLU A 246 -17.37 18.42 4.10
CA GLU A 246 -16.85 17.08 3.85
C GLU A 246 -17.04 16.21 5.10
N GLN A 247 -17.11 14.89 4.93
CA GLN A 247 -17.09 13.96 6.06
C GLN A 247 -15.77 14.14 6.82
N ILE A 248 -15.85 14.35 8.13
CA ILE A 248 -14.69 14.40 9.02
C ILE A 248 -14.61 13.07 9.76
N TRP A 249 -13.47 12.39 9.72
CA TRP A 249 -13.28 11.10 10.38
C TRP A 249 -12.64 11.20 11.74
N MET A 250 -11.73 12.14 11.95
CA MET A 250 -10.99 12.31 13.19
C MET A 250 -11.04 13.77 13.67
N ASP A 251 -11.13 13.96 14.97
CA ASP A 251 -11.15 15.25 15.67
C ASP A 251 -10.43 15.10 17.02
N GLN A 252 -9.85 16.20 17.53
CA GLN A 252 -9.04 16.24 18.75
C GLN A 252 -7.93 15.18 18.71
N VAL A 253 -7.27 15.05 17.56
CA VAL A 253 -6.08 14.21 17.46
C VAL A 253 -5.04 14.78 18.43
N ALA A 254 -4.49 13.91 19.26
CA ALA A 254 -3.62 14.30 20.37
C ALA A 254 -2.44 13.33 20.48
N CYS A 255 -1.62 13.28 19.43
CA CYS A 255 -0.40 12.48 19.38
C CYS A 255 0.61 12.91 20.46
N THR A 256 1.45 11.98 20.90
CA THR A 256 2.62 12.24 21.75
C THR A 256 3.89 12.50 20.93
N GLY A 257 3.88 12.15 19.64
CA GLY A 257 5.00 12.27 18.72
C GLY A 257 5.81 10.99 18.54
N ASN A 258 5.40 9.87 19.16
CA ASN A 258 6.07 8.57 19.09
C ASN A 258 5.22 7.48 18.42
N GLU A 259 3.98 7.81 18.07
CA GLU A 259 3.07 6.94 17.35
C GLU A 259 3.62 6.62 15.95
N LEU A 260 3.26 5.45 15.42
CA LEU A 260 3.70 5.02 14.08
C LEU A 260 2.81 5.59 12.99
N THR A 261 1.51 5.72 13.26
CA THR A 261 0.53 6.32 12.37
C THR A 261 -0.33 7.33 13.12
N VAL A 262 -0.87 8.31 12.40
CA VAL A 262 -1.78 9.30 12.98
C VAL A 262 -3.05 8.67 13.55
N GLN A 263 -3.44 7.50 13.06
CA GLN A 263 -4.62 6.75 13.53
C GLN A 263 -4.38 6.03 14.87
N ASP A 264 -3.12 5.86 15.29
CA ASP A 264 -2.77 5.30 16.61
C ASP A 264 -2.85 6.36 17.72
N CYS A 265 -2.93 7.64 17.35
CA CYS A 265 -3.04 8.73 18.30
C CYS A 265 -4.43 8.73 18.96
N PRO A 266 -4.57 9.19 20.22
CA PRO A 266 -5.87 9.45 20.82
C PRO A 266 -6.68 10.49 20.01
N PHE A 267 -7.98 10.26 19.81
CA PHE A 267 -8.94 11.19 19.18
C PHE A 267 -10.38 10.89 19.64
N ILE A 268 -11.35 11.78 19.39
CA ILE A 268 -12.73 11.67 19.93
C ILE A 268 -13.68 10.75 19.16
N GLY A 269 -13.18 9.61 18.65
CA GLY A 269 -13.97 8.58 17.98
C GLY A 269 -14.32 8.88 16.52
N TRP A 270 -14.54 7.82 15.73
CA TRP A 270 -14.69 7.92 14.28
C TRP A 270 -15.98 8.63 13.86
N GLY A 271 -15.86 9.65 13.00
CA GLY A 271 -17.01 10.35 12.42
C GLY A 271 -17.69 11.34 13.37
N VAL A 272 -17.17 11.51 14.59
CA VAL A 272 -17.61 12.50 15.57
C VAL A 272 -16.68 13.70 15.45
N SER A 273 -17.23 14.88 15.15
CA SER A 273 -16.43 16.09 14.96
C SER A 273 -17.15 17.34 15.45
N SER A 274 -16.37 18.22 16.06
CA SER A 274 -16.71 19.57 16.53
C SER A 274 -16.39 20.66 15.50
N CYS A 275 -15.62 20.36 14.45
CA CYS A 275 -15.32 21.28 13.35
C CYS A 275 -16.53 21.47 12.42
N LEU A 276 -17.50 22.27 12.88
CA LEU A 276 -18.63 22.75 12.06
C LEU A 276 -18.28 24.02 11.26
N ASP A 277 -17.11 24.61 11.55
CA ASP A 277 -16.56 25.82 10.93
C ASP A 277 -15.87 25.54 9.57
N GLY A 278 -15.74 24.28 9.18
CA GLY A 278 -15.09 23.86 7.93
C GLY A 278 -13.57 23.96 7.96
N LEU A 279 -12.96 24.02 9.16
CA LEU A 279 -11.50 24.00 9.33
C LEU A 279 -10.98 22.57 9.38
N HIS A 280 -10.22 22.20 8.35
CA HIS A 280 -9.61 20.88 8.22
C HIS A 280 -8.10 20.95 8.44
N ALA A 281 -7.56 19.92 9.07
CA ALA A 281 -6.15 19.74 9.33
C ALA A 281 -5.35 19.49 8.04
N GLY A 282 -4.14 20.00 8.05
CA GLY A 282 -3.18 19.92 6.97
C GLY A 282 -1.76 19.96 7.52
N VAL A 283 -0.82 19.70 6.64
CA VAL A 283 0.60 19.63 6.99
C VAL A 283 1.45 20.19 5.87
N PHE A 284 2.59 20.75 6.26
CA PHE A 284 3.75 20.90 5.39
C PHE A 284 4.93 20.19 6.03
N CYS A 285 5.47 19.22 5.31
CA CYS A 285 6.63 18.46 5.73
C CYS A 285 7.83 18.83 4.86
N GLN A 286 9.01 18.89 5.47
CA GLN A 286 10.25 19.07 4.74
C GLN A 286 11.35 18.16 5.27
N LYS A 287 12.09 17.55 4.35
CA LYS A 287 13.29 16.78 4.71
C LYS A 287 14.37 17.72 5.22
N THR A 288 14.81 17.51 6.46
CA THR A 288 16.00 18.16 6.99
C THR A 288 17.21 17.78 6.15
N ILE A 289 17.84 18.76 5.49
CA ILE A 289 19.14 18.55 4.85
C ILE A 289 20.17 18.40 5.98
N ARG A 290 20.40 17.16 6.47
CA ARG A 290 21.46 16.89 7.45
C ARG A 290 22.81 17.16 6.79
N LYS A 291 23.45 18.28 7.18
CA LYS A 291 24.83 18.58 6.79
C LYS A 291 25.77 17.59 7.51
N VAL A 292 26.10 16.47 6.87
CA VAL A 292 27.08 15.52 7.39
C VAL A 292 28.50 16.03 7.14
N LEU A 293 29.26 16.26 8.22
CA LEU A 293 30.67 16.65 8.13
C LEU A 293 31.54 15.39 7.96
N VAL A 294 31.88 15.05 6.72
CA VAL A 294 32.85 13.97 6.46
C VAL A 294 34.27 14.52 6.60
N ARG A 295 35.05 13.96 7.52
CA ARG A 295 36.48 14.26 7.68
C ARG A 295 37.29 13.14 7.03
N VAL A 296 37.94 13.46 5.91
CA VAL A 296 38.89 12.54 5.27
C VAL A 296 40.31 12.95 5.65
N VAL A 297 41.07 11.97 6.13
CA VAL A 297 42.47 12.13 6.54
C VAL A 297 43.33 11.44 5.50
N VAL A 298 44.24 12.18 4.89
CA VAL A 298 45.20 11.62 3.93
C VAL A 298 46.58 11.67 4.58
N LYS A 299 47.23 10.52 4.64
CA LYS A 299 48.63 10.39 5.04
C LYS A 299 49.49 10.33 3.79
N ALA A 300 50.42 11.25 3.65
CA ALA A 300 51.38 11.27 2.55
C ALA A 300 52.71 10.65 3.01
N GLU A 301 53.35 9.89 2.13
CA GLU A 301 54.71 9.40 2.36
C GLU A 301 55.72 10.55 2.32
N SER A 302 56.88 10.34 2.95
CA SER A 302 57.94 11.36 3.04
C SER A 302 58.39 11.83 1.65
N GLY A 303 58.35 13.15 1.43
CA GLY A 303 58.75 13.78 0.16
C GLY A 303 57.59 14.12 -0.79
N VAL A 304 56.35 13.76 -0.45
CA VAL A 304 55.17 14.10 -1.26
C VAL A 304 54.61 15.48 -0.88
N ASN A 305 54.56 16.42 -1.82
CA ASN A 305 53.90 17.71 -1.63
C ASN A 305 52.41 17.62 -1.97
N VAL A 306 51.57 17.43 -0.96
CA VAL A 306 50.10 17.35 -1.12
C VAL A 306 49.43 18.64 -1.62
N ASN A 307 50.13 19.77 -1.63
CA ASN A 307 49.62 21.03 -2.21
C ASN A 307 49.89 21.15 -3.70
N ASP A 308 50.62 20.18 -4.30
CA ASP A 308 50.78 20.08 -5.74
C ASP A 308 49.39 19.96 -6.42
N PRO A 309 49.10 20.78 -7.45
CA PRO A 309 47.80 20.80 -8.11
C PRO A 309 47.35 19.44 -8.67
N ASP A 310 48.28 18.63 -9.19
CA ASP A 310 47.97 17.34 -9.81
C ASP A 310 47.68 16.27 -8.75
N ILE A 311 48.44 16.30 -7.66
CA ILE A 311 48.21 15.43 -6.49
C ILE A 311 46.87 15.77 -5.84
N LYS A 312 46.59 17.07 -5.68
CA LYS A 312 45.33 17.57 -5.14
C LYS A 312 44.13 17.12 -5.96
N ASN A 313 44.18 17.23 -7.29
CA ASN A 313 43.08 16.82 -8.17
C ASN A 313 42.82 15.31 -8.12
N LYS A 314 43.88 14.49 -8.07
CA LYS A 314 43.76 13.03 -7.91
C LYS A 314 43.15 12.64 -6.56
N LEU A 315 43.57 13.28 -5.47
CA LEU A 315 42.99 13.05 -4.15
C LEU A 315 41.50 13.40 -4.11
N LEU A 316 41.09 14.47 -4.78
CA LEU A 316 39.68 14.87 -4.87
C LEU A 316 38.83 13.86 -5.63
N ASP A 317 39.33 13.29 -6.73
CA ASP A 317 38.65 12.22 -7.46
C ASP A 317 38.48 10.96 -6.60
N MET A 318 39.53 10.56 -5.87
CA MET A 318 39.48 9.42 -4.95
C MET A 318 38.49 9.64 -3.81
N VAL A 319 38.53 10.81 -3.17
CA VAL A 319 37.58 11.17 -2.10
C VAL A 319 36.14 11.22 -2.63
N GLY A 320 35.94 11.76 -3.83
CA GLY A 320 34.64 11.80 -4.50
C GLY A 320 34.06 10.41 -4.78
N LYS A 321 34.91 9.45 -5.16
CA LYS A 321 34.52 8.03 -5.36
C LYS A 321 34.12 7.36 -4.05
N VAL A 322 34.83 7.63 -2.95
CA VAL A 322 34.54 7.04 -1.62
C VAL A 322 33.24 7.57 -1.01
N ILE A 323 32.91 8.84 -1.23
CA ILE A 323 31.77 9.52 -0.58
C ILE A 323 30.48 9.46 -1.44
N GLY A 324 30.57 8.94 -2.66
CA GLY A 324 29.46 8.88 -3.62
C GLY A 324 29.26 10.19 -4.39
N SER A 325 28.89 10.07 -5.66
CA SER A 325 28.89 11.15 -6.67
C SER A 325 27.81 12.24 -6.52
N LYS A 326 27.13 12.35 -5.37
CA LYS A 326 25.99 13.26 -5.18
C LYS A 326 26.32 14.36 -4.16
N GLY A 327 26.66 15.57 -4.64
CA GLY A 327 26.75 16.80 -3.81
C GLY A 327 27.65 17.93 -4.32
N LYS A 328 27.46 19.17 -3.83
CA LYS A 328 28.39 20.31 -3.97
C LYS A 328 29.35 20.35 -2.76
N TYR A 329 30.63 20.66 -2.94
CA TYR A 329 31.62 20.62 -1.85
C TYR A 329 32.28 21.97 -1.66
N THR A 330 32.57 22.36 -0.41
CA THR A 330 33.33 23.58 -0.07
C THR A 330 34.60 23.09 0.62
N GLN A 331 35.79 23.41 0.10
CA GLN A 331 37.02 22.73 0.54
C GLN A 331 37.92 23.65 1.37
N TYR A 332 38.32 23.19 2.55
CA TYR A 332 39.39 23.81 3.34
C TYR A 332 40.46 22.77 3.71
N TRP A 333 41.71 23.06 3.37
CA TRP A 333 42.88 22.22 3.66
C TRP A 333 43.55 22.70 4.95
N ARG A 334 43.81 21.79 5.89
CA ARG A 334 44.63 22.08 7.08
C ARG A 334 45.66 20.97 7.30
N ILE A 335 46.87 21.39 7.64
CA ILE A 335 48.00 20.49 7.98
C ILE A 335 48.07 20.41 9.50
N GLN A 336 48.08 19.20 10.06
CA GLN A 336 48.31 18.97 11.48
C GLN A 336 49.80 19.02 11.82
N PRO A 337 50.15 19.22 13.10
CA PRO A 337 51.54 19.25 13.56
C PRO A 337 52.35 17.98 13.26
N ASP A 338 51.66 16.86 13.01
CA ASP A 338 52.24 15.55 12.67
C ASP A 338 52.43 15.32 11.17
N GLY A 339 52.19 16.34 10.33
CA GLY A 339 52.32 16.26 8.88
C GLY A 339 51.10 15.69 8.15
N GLN A 340 50.02 15.34 8.87
CA GLN A 340 48.78 14.84 8.24
C GLN A 340 47.94 15.98 7.67
N VAL A 341 47.29 15.72 6.52
CA VAL A 341 46.50 16.73 5.80
C VAL A 341 45.02 16.36 5.85
N PHE A 342 44.19 17.33 6.24
CA PHE A 342 42.75 17.15 6.38
C PHE A 342 41.98 17.91 5.29
N HIS A 343 40.95 17.27 4.76
CA HIS A 343 39.88 17.93 4.00
C HIS A 343 38.69 18.21 4.93
N LYS A 344 38.15 19.44 4.89
CA LYS A 344 36.87 19.77 5.54
C LYS A 344 35.88 20.31 4.52
N GLN A 345 34.70 19.66 4.52
CA GLN A 345 33.35 20.11 4.14
C GLN A 345 32.71 19.56 2.85
N ARG A 346 31.56 18.88 3.04
CA ARG A 346 30.56 18.44 2.05
C ARG A 346 29.29 19.27 2.21
N THR A 347 28.69 19.67 1.09
CA THR A 347 27.32 20.21 1.00
C THR A 347 26.54 19.33 0.03
N ALA A 348 26.20 18.11 0.45
CA ALA A 348 25.44 17.21 -0.40
C ALA A 348 23.95 17.50 -0.36
N THR A 349 23.39 17.73 -1.54
CA THR A 349 21.97 17.66 -1.85
C THR A 349 21.68 16.24 -2.34
N GLY A 350 21.05 15.40 -1.50
CA GLY A 350 20.62 14.06 -1.89
C GLY A 350 20.36 13.13 -0.70
N LEU A 351 19.24 12.42 -0.77
CA LEU A 351 18.70 11.46 0.20
C LEU A 351 19.74 10.41 0.62
N PHE A 352 19.84 10.16 1.93
CA PHE A 352 20.49 8.99 2.51
C PHE A 352 19.43 7.97 2.91
#